data_AF-A0A7C3UVZ2-F1
#
_entry.id   AF-A0A7C3UVZ2-F1
#
_cell.length_a   1.000
_cell.length_b   1.000
_cell.length_c   1.000
_cell.angle_alpha   90.00
_cell.angle_beta   90.00
_cell.angle_gamma   90.00
#
_symmetry.space_group_name_H-M   'P 1'
#
loop_
_entity.id
_entity.type
_entity.pdbx_description
1 polymer ?
#
loop_
_entity_poly.entity_id
_entity_poly.type
_entity_poly.pdbx_seq_one_letter_code
_entity_poly.pdbx_strand_id
1 'polypeptide(L)'
;MAGKKGKDTPTPIFDFTYQDKRKNIPTHELRDFVAEMEKAPKAMLYPRDPSLDPQLVWKGKDEQDARPLEVPAVPIYIQEKILPKAIIEEVRAQAKGERPEGQLSLFADFNGLDFEEMVDFYRH
;
A
#
# COMPACT_ATOMS: atom_id res chain seq x y z
N MET A 1 -10.29 42.63 26.36
CA MET A 1 -11.05 41.38 26.24
C MET A 1 -10.09 40.26 25.86
N ALA A 2 -9.63 39.46 26.82
CA ALA A 2 -8.71 38.36 26.57
C ALA A 2 -9.49 37.17 25.99
N GLY A 3 -9.16 36.74 24.77
CA GLY A 3 -9.76 35.57 24.14
C GLY A 3 -9.47 34.31 24.95
N LYS A 4 -10.52 33.58 25.34
CA LYS A 4 -10.40 32.25 25.95
C LYS A 4 -9.71 31.33 24.94
N LYS A 5 -8.47 30.91 25.21
CA LYS A 5 -7.85 29.78 24.52
C LYS A 5 -8.71 28.53 24.78
N GLY A 6 -9.27 27.95 23.72
CA GLY A 6 -9.91 26.65 23.79
C GLY A 6 -8.89 25.61 24.26
N LYS A 7 -9.33 24.63 25.05
CA LYS A 7 -8.47 23.50 25.42
C LYS A 7 -8.14 22.71 24.15
N ASP A 8 -6.87 22.67 23.77
CA ASP A 8 -6.37 21.86 22.64
C ASP A 8 -6.47 20.37 22.98
N THR A 9 -7.65 19.78 22.79
CA THR A 9 -7.83 18.33 22.85
C THR A 9 -7.33 17.71 21.55
N PRO A 10 -6.47 16.67 21.58
CA PRO A 10 -6.00 16.00 20.37
C PRO A 10 -7.15 15.47 19.53
N THR A 11 -7.07 15.61 18.20
CA THR A 11 -8.07 15.06 17.27
C THR A 11 -8.17 13.54 17.45
N PRO A 12 -9.37 12.95 17.63
CA PRO A 12 -9.50 11.51 17.76
C PRO A 12 -9.11 10.79 16.45
N ILE A 13 -8.44 9.64 16.57
CA ILE A 13 -8.05 8.80 15.42
C ILE A 13 -8.72 7.44 15.54
N PHE A 14 -9.32 6.99 14.45
CA PHE A 14 -9.95 5.67 14.34
C PHE A 14 -9.13 4.78 13.40
N ASP A 15 -9.12 3.48 13.70
CA ASP A 15 -8.52 2.43 12.87
C ASP A 15 -9.64 1.61 12.25
N PHE A 16 -9.49 1.23 10.98
CA PHE A 16 -10.40 0.35 10.26
C PHE A 16 -9.72 -1.00 10.02
N THR A 17 -10.18 -2.02 10.72
CA THR A 17 -9.74 -3.41 10.51
C THR A 17 -10.72 -4.16 9.63
N TYR A 18 -10.25 -4.67 8.50
CA TYR A 18 -11.03 -5.60 7.69
C TYR A 18 -11.07 -6.99 8.36
N GLN A 19 -12.27 -7.55 8.53
CA GLN A 19 -12.46 -8.80 9.28
C GLN A 19 -12.07 -10.06 8.49
N ASP A 20 -12.09 -9.97 7.16
CA ASP A 20 -11.77 -11.13 6.33
C ASP A 20 -10.29 -11.50 6.44
N LYS A 21 -10.02 -12.79 6.64
CA LYS A 21 -8.67 -13.32 6.79
C LYS A 21 -8.34 -14.17 5.57
N ARG A 22 -7.45 -13.66 4.72
CA ARG A 22 -6.90 -14.44 3.61
C ARG A 22 -5.82 -15.38 4.15
N LYS A 23 -6.15 -16.67 4.25
CA LYS A 23 -5.29 -17.72 4.84
C LYS A 23 -3.98 -17.98 4.08
N ASN A 24 -3.90 -17.63 2.80
CA ASN A 24 -2.83 -18.12 1.91
C ASN A 24 -2.17 -17.01 1.07
N ILE A 25 -1.99 -15.81 1.65
CA ILE A 25 -1.17 -14.79 0.99
C ILE A 25 0.27 -14.95 1.46
N PRO A 26 1.21 -15.31 0.57
CA PRO A 26 2.62 -15.34 0.91
C PRO A 26 3.13 -13.93 1.23
N THR A 27 4.04 -13.85 2.20
CA THR A 27 4.87 -12.65 2.37
C THR A 27 5.95 -12.61 1.30
N HIS A 28 6.55 -11.45 1.07
CA HIS A 28 7.64 -11.33 0.08
C HIS A 28 8.78 -12.34 0.35
N GLU A 29 9.14 -12.56 1.61
CA GLU A 29 10.13 -13.55 2.06
C GLU A 29 9.80 -14.99 1.66
N LEU A 30 8.53 -15.28 1.38
CA LEU A 30 8.04 -16.62 1.01
C LEU A 30 7.87 -16.78 -0.51
N ARG A 31 8.30 -15.80 -1.31
CA ARG A 31 8.16 -15.81 -2.77
C ARG A 31 8.79 -17.03 -3.43
N ASP A 32 9.92 -17.50 -2.91
CA ASP A 32 10.62 -18.66 -3.46
C ASP A 32 9.76 -19.94 -3.43
N PHE A 33 8.84 -20.06 -2.45
CA PHE A 33 7.93 -21.21 -2.34
C PHE A 33 6.81 -21.22 -3.39
N VAL A 34 6.54 -20.09 -4.06
CA VAL A 34 5.48 -19.94 -5.05
C VAL A 34 6.01 -19.61 -6.46
N ALA A 35 7.33 -19.65 -6.66
CA ALA A 35 7.97 -19.37 -7.95
C ALA A 35 7.45 -20.25 -9.11
N GLU A 36 7.14 -21.52 -8.85
CA GLU A 36 6.54 -22.40 -9.87
C GLU A 36 5.11 -21.98 -10.23
N MET A 37 4.35 -21.43 -9.28
CA MET A 37 3.02 -20.87 -9.54
C MET A 37 3.09 -19.54 -10.30
N GLU A 38 4.17 -18.76 -10.14
CA GLU A 38 4.43 -17.57 -10.97
C GLU A 38 4.80 -17.95 -12.42
N LYS A 39 5.65 -18.98 -12.60
CA LYS A 39 6.08 -19.44 -13.93
C LYS A 39 4.93 -20.07 -14.73
N ALA A 40 4.02 -20.76 -14.04
CA ALA A 40 2.87 -21.43 -14.64
C ALA A 40 1.57 -21.01 -13.92
N PRO A 41 1.08 -19.78 -14.16
CA PRO A 41 -0.13 -19.29 -13.50
C PRO A 41 -1.34 -20.11 -13.94
N LYS A 42 -2.19 -20.48 -12.98
CA LYS A 42 -3.44 -21.18 -13.27
C LYS A 42 -4.39 -20.22 -13.99
N ALA A 43 -5.02 -20.67 -15.07
CA ALA A 43 -6.09 -19.92 -15.70
C ALA A 43 -7.34 -19.97 -14.80
N MET A 44 -7.85 -18.80 -14.43
CA MET A 44 -9.13 -18.64 -13.76
C MET A 44 -10.17 -18.20 -14.79
N LEU A 45 -11.25 -18.97 -14.91
CA LEU A 45 -12.37 -18.62 -15.76
C LEU A 45 -13.25 -17.60 -15.03
N TYR A 46 -13.51 -16.47 -15.67
CA TYR A 46 -14.43 -15.47 -15.17
C TYR A 46 -15.74 -15.53 -15.96
N PRO A 47 -16.78 -16.21 -15.44
CA PRO A 47 -18.04 -16.35 -16.17
C PRO A 47 -18.74 -15.00 -16.27
N ARG A 48 -19.19 -14.65 -17.47
CA ARG A 48 -20.08 -13.52 -17.68
C ARG A 48 -21.50 -13.92 -17.26
N ASP A 49 -22.21 -13.03 -16.57
CA ASP A 49 -23.65 -13.15 -16.33
C ASP A 49 -24.40 -12.22 -17.29
N PRO A 50 -25.02 -12.74 -18.37
CA PRO A 50 -25.78 -11.93 -19.31
C PRO A 50 -27.05 -11.30 -18.72
N SER A 51 -27.55 -11.80 -17.59
CA SER A 51 -28.77 -11.30 -16.96
C SER A 51 -28.57 -9.97 -16.21
N LEU A 52 -27.33 -9.67 -15.81
CA LEU A 52 -26.99 -8.48 -15.05
C LEU A 52 -26.82 -7.21 -15.91
N ASP A 53 -26.75 -7.33 -17.23
CA ASP A 53 -26.52 -6.17 -18.12
C ASP A 53 -27.12 -6.37 -19.54
N PRO A 54 -28.39 -5.99 -19.76
CA PRO A 54 -28.97 -5.99 -21.10
C PRO A 54 -28.36 -4.86 -21.95
N GLN A 55 -27.29 -5.17 -22.67
CA GLN A 55 -26.62 -4.25 -23.59
C GLN A 55 -27.13 -4.41 -25.03
N LEU A 56 -27.07 -3.33 -25.82
CA LEU A 56 -27.13 -3.41 -27.28
C LEU A 56 -25.85 -4.08 -27.79
N VAL A 57 -25.91 -5.39 -28.03
CA VAL A 57 -24.80 -6.17 -28.56
C VAL A 57 -24.82 -6.10 -30.09
N TRP A 58 -23.68 -5.74 -30.68
CA TRP A 58 -23.53 -5.75 -32.13
C TRP A 58 -23.59 -7.18 -32.68
N LYS A 59 -24.19 -7.35 -33.87
CA LYS A 59 -24.33 -8.66 -34.52
C LYS A 59 -22.96 -9.35 -34.64
N GLY A 60 -22.85 -10.55 -34.09
CA GLY A 60 -21.63 -11.37 -34.11
C GLY A 60 -20.68 -11.17 -32.92
N LYS A 61 -20.90 -10.18 -32.05
CA LYS A 61 -20.04 -9.97 -30.87
C LYS A 61 -20.20 -11.09 -29.83
N ASP A 62 -21.41 -11.61 -29.62
CA ASP A 62 -21.62 -12.75 -28.72
C ASP A 62 -20.91 -14.02 -29.21
N GLU A 63 -20.83 -14.23 -30.53
CA GLU A 63 -20.12 -15.37 -31.13
C GLU A 63 -18.60 -15.19 -30.99
N GLN A 64 -18.10 -13.97 -31.12
CA GLN A 64 -16.69 -13.63 -30.92
C GLN A 64 -16.27 -13.75 -29.44
N ASP A 65 -17.15 -13.33 -28.52
CA ASP A 65 -16.96 -13.36 -27.07
C ASP A 65 -17.49 -14.67 -26.44
N ALA A 66 -17.81 -15.68 -27.26
CA ALA A 66 -18.38 -16.95 -26.80
C ALA A 66 -17.42 -17.77 -25.92
N ARG A 67 -16.12 -17.47 -25.99
CA ARG A 67 -15.11 -18.15 -25.17
C ARG A 67 -15.09 -17.54 -23.78
N PRO A 68 -15.02 -18.37 -22.72
CA PRO A 68 -14.81 -17.88 -21.37
C PRO A 68 -13.59 -16.96 -21.27
N LEU A 69 -13.72 -15.88 -20.50
CA LEU A 69 -12.59 -15.01 -20.19
C LEU A 69 -11.66 -15.73 -19.21
N GLU A 70 -10.50 -16.17 -19.71
CA GLU A 70 -9.44 -16.75 -18.90
C GLU A 70 -8.48 -15.65 -18.44
N VAL A 71 -8.29 -15.54 -17.12
CA VAL A 71 -7.31 -14.63 -16.52
C VAL A 71 -6.24 -15.42 -15.76
N PRO A 72 -4.96 -15.06 -15.86
CA PRO A 72 -3.90 -15.71 -15.09
C PRO A 72 -4.04 -15.37 -13.60
N ALA A 73 -4.20 -16.39 -12.76
CA ALA A 73 -4.28 -16.25 -11.31
C ALA A 73 -2.88 -16.31 -10.69
N VAL A 74 -2.20 -15.16 -10.69
CA VAL A 74 -0.87 -15.00 -10.07
C VAL A 74 -0.98 -14.76 -8.55
N PRO A 75 0.02 -15.19 -7.75
CA PRO A 75 0.07 -14.86 -6.33
C PRO A 75 0.12 -13.34 -6.09
N ILE A 76 -0.63 -12.88 -5.09
CA ILE A 76 -0.52 -11.50 -4.57
C ILE A 76 0.30 -11.57 -3.30
N TYR A 77 1.36 -10.78 -3.19
CA TYR A 77 2.22 -10.74 -1.99
C TYR A 77 1.79 -9.65 -1.03
N ILE A 78 1.91 -9.93 0.26
CA ILE A 78 1.96 -8.89 1.29
C ILE A 78 3.43 -8.62 1.58
N GLN A 79 3.86 -7.38 1.35
CA GLN A 79 5.21 -6.97 1.72
C GLN A 79 5.26 -6.68 3.23
N GLU A 80 4.47 -5.70 3.68
CA GLU A 80 4.40 -5.28 5.08
C GLU A 80 2.96 -4.98 5.49
N LYS A 81 2.68 -5.08 6.79
CA LYS A 81 1.42 -4.61 7.37
C LYS A 81 1.69 -3.36 8.18
N ILE A 82 1.29 -2.21 7.62
CA ILE A 82 1.44 -0.92 8.28
C ILE A 82 0.18 -0.64 9.10
N LEU A 83 0.35 -0.23 10.36
CA LEU A 83 -0.73 0.27 11.22
C LEU A 83 -0.64 1.80 11.31
N PRO A 84 -1.42 2.56 10.50
CA PRO A 84 -1.30 4.01 10.44
C PRO A 84 -1.53 4.69 11.79
N LYS A 85 -2.44 4.14 12.60
CA LYS A 85 -2.73 4.65 13.94
C LYS A 85 -1.47 4.67 14.83
N ALA A 86 -0.64 3.63 14.77
CA ALA A 86 0.58 3.56 15.56
C ALA A 86 1.58 4.66 15.15
N ILE A 87 1.71 4.93 13.84
CA ILE A 87 2.57 5.99 13.31
C ILE A 87 2.08 7.36 13.79
N ILE A 88 0.78 7.64 13.70
CA ILE A 88 0.26 8.96 14.07
C ILE A 88 0.36 9.20 15.58
N GLU A 89 0.12 8.19 16.40
CA GLU A 89 0.30 8.31 17.85
C GLU A 89 1.78 8.50 18.23
N GLU A 90 2.71 7.85 17.52
CA GLU A 90 4.15 8.08 17.69
C GLU A 90 4.54 9.53 17.37
N VAL A 91 4.10 10.05 16.21
CA VAL A 91 4.36 11.45 15.81
C VAL A 91 3.80 12.43 16.85
N ARG A 92 2.63 12.15 17.43
CA ARG A 92 2.04 12.97 18.50
C ARG A 92 2.86 12.94 19.79
N ALA A 93 3.36 11.77 20.18
CA ALA A 93 4.21 11.63 21.37
C ALA A 93 5.53 12.39 21.21
N GLN A 94 6.13 12.32 20.01
CA GLN A 94 7.34 13.07 19.66
C GLN A 94 7.10 14.59 19.69
N ALA A 95 6.01 15.07 19.09
CA ALA A 95 5.66 16.49 19.10
C ALA A 95 5.44 17.07 20.52
N LYS A 96 5.07 16.23 21.49
CA LYS A 96 4.92 16.62 22.90
C LYS A 96 6.21 16.52 23.71
N GLY A 97 7.30 16.01 23.13
CA GLY A 97 8.55 15.72 23.84
C GLY A 97 8.44 14.57 24.84
N GLU A 98 7.41 13.72 24.73
CA GLU A 98 7.20 12.56 25.61
C GLU A 98 8.14 11.39 25.27
N ARG A 99 8.75 11.42 24.07
CA ARG A 99 9.80 10.49 23.63
C ARG A 99 10.96 11.29 23.03
N PRO A 100 12.24 10.93 23.32
CA PRO A 100 13.38 11.44 22.55
C PRO A 100 13.18 11.06 21.07
N GLU A 101 13.61 11.92 20.13
CA GLU A 101 13.34 11.75 18.68
C GLU A 101 13.59 10.31 18.23
N GLY A 102 12.49 9.58 18.04
CA GLY A 102 12.46 8.12 18.17
C GLY A 102 12.55 7.37 16.85
N GLN A 103 12.67 8.08 15.74
CA GLN A 103 13.07 7.48 14.47
C GLN A 103 14.55 7.80 14.27
N LEU A 104 15.39 6.76 14.28
CA LEU A 104 16.78 6.90 13.85
C LEU A 104 16.77 7.63 12.51
N SER A 105 17.55 8.72 12.42
CA SER A 105 17.84 9.43 11.19
C SER A 105 18.73 8.57 10.27
N LEU A 106 18.27 7.38 9.92
CA LEU A 106 19.00 6.43 9.09
C LEU A 106 19.22 7.00 7.67
N PHE A 107 18.50 8.07 7.31
CA PHE A 107 18.55 8.73 6.00
C PHE A 107 18.49 10.27 6.03
N ALA A 108 18.47 10.95 7.18
CA ALA A 108 18.59 12.41 7.13
C ALA A 108 20.05 12.81 6.85
N ASP A 109 20.20 13.81 5.98
CA ASP A 109 21.43 14.43 5.49
C ASP A 109 22.62 13.47 5.39
N PHE A 110 22.61 12.62 4.35
CA PHE A 110 23.60 11.57 4.13
C PHE A 110 25.07 12.05 4.13
N ASN A 111 25.31 13.35 3.97
CA ASN A 111 26.66 13.92 4.04
C ASN A 111 26.81 15.10 5.02
N GLY A 112 25.73 15.62 5.61
CA GLY A 112 25.79 16.86 6.41
C GLY A 112 26.46 18.05 5.70
N LEU A 113 26.46 18.04 4.35
CA LEU A 113 27.10 19.03 3.49
C LEU A 113 26.07 20.08 3.07
N ASP A 114 26.47 21.36 3.09
CA ASP A 114 25.66 22.41 2.48
C ASP A 114 25.57 22.20 0.95
N PHE A 115 24.49 22.68 0.32
CA PHE A 115 24.28 22.50 -1.13
C PHE A 115 25.49 22.93 -1.95
N GLU A 116 26.16 24.00 -1.53
CA GLU A 116 27.37 24.55 -2.14
C GLU A 116 28.56 23.57 -2.11
N GLU A 117 28.69 22.77 -1.06
CA GLU A 117 29.72 21.73 -0.94
C GLU A 117 29.40 20.50 -1.83
N MET A 118 28.12 20.29 -2.16
CA MET A 118 27.69 19.24 -3.10
C MET A 118 27.93 19.62 -4.57
N VAL A 119 28.21 20.89 -4.90
CA VAL A 119 28.48 21.35 -6.27
C VAL A 119 29.95 21.69 -6.55
N ASP A 120 30.81 21.70 -5.53
CA ASP A 120 32.25 22.04 -5.66
C ASP A 120 33.07 20.79 -6.05
N PHE A 121 32.85 20.27 -7.26
CA PHE A 121 33.48 19.04 -7.75
C PHE A 121 34.98 19.16 -8.09
N TYR A 122 35.55 20.37 -8.06
CA TYR A 122 36.91 20.62 -8.55
C TYR A 122 37.65 21.70 -7.75
N ARG A 123 38.09 21.35 -6.54
CA ARG A 123 39.22 22.05 -5.90
C ARG A 123 40.53 21.44 -6.35
N HIS A 124 41.41 22.28 -6.88
CA HIS A 124 42.82 21.96 -7.13
C HIS A 124 43.64 22.52 -5.96
#